data_AF-A0A3B8Z9Z7-F1
#
_entry.id   AF-A0A3B8Z9Z7-F1
#
_cell.length_a   1.000
_cell.length_b   1.000
_cell.length_c   1.000
_cell.angle_alpha   90.00
_cell.angle_beta   90.00
_cell.angle_gamma   90.00
#
_symmetry.space_group_name_H-M   'P 1'
#
loop_
_entity.id
_entity.type
_entity.pdbx_description
1 polymer ?
#
loop_
_entity_poly.entity_id
_entity_poly.type
_entity_poly.pdbx_seq_one_letter_code
_entity_poly.pdbx_strand_id
1 'polypeptide(L)'
;MLHKDSIANTLLVSVGLCVVCALLVSSAAVGLKNYQFENKVLDLKRNVIAAAGLAGEGGAGALSSTDVKQLFDQRIEKRLVDIATGDYVADADQSYDPRKAAKDPGQQKAIQGNFPIGLGNREPQTWVYLVKAESGDIEKVVLPIYGKGLWSTLYGFVSVNKDMRTISGLTFYEHAETPGLGGVVENPSLIAKCGGKEICASCADP
;
A
#
# COMPACT_ATOMS: atom_id res chain seq x y z
N MET A 1 25.25 40.37 30.39
CA MET A 1 24.37 40.00 29.26
C MET A 1 25.24 39.75 28.05
N LEU A 2 25.28 38.54 27.51
CA LEU A 2 26.02 38.30 26.27
C LEU A 2 25.41 39.15 25.14
N HIS A 3 26.27 39.78 24.33
CA HIS A 3 25.85 40.61 23.18
C HIS A 3 25.03 39.77 22.21
N LYS A 4 23.83 40.23 21.81
CA LYS A 4 22.88 39.44 20.98
C LYS A 4 23.52 38.89 19.70
N ASP A 5 24.43 39.65 19.08
CA ASP A 5 25.09 39.28 17.82
C ASP A 5 26.49 38.66 18.00
N SER A 6 26.84 38.24 19.22
CA SER A 6 28.12 37.57 19.49
C SER A 6 28.10 36.13 18.97
N ILE A 7 29.23 35.69 18.39
CA ILE A 7 29.46 34.31 17.93
C ILE A 7 29.10 33.29 19.02
N ALA A 8 29.43 33.59 20.29
CA ALA A 8 29.10 32.72 21.42
C ALA A 8 27.59 32.57 21.66
N ASN A 9 26.82 33.65 21.48
CA ASN A 9 25.36 33.61 21.60
C ASN A 9 24.72 32.86 20.44
N THR A 10 25.20 33.06 19.21
CA THR A 10 24.73 32.31 18.03
C THR A 10 24.96 30.81 18.21
N LEU A 11 26.13 30.41 18.73
CA LEU A 11 26.43 29.01 19.05
C LEU A 11 25.52 28.46 20.16
N LEU A 12 25.29 29.22 21.23
CA LEU A 12 24.43 28.78 22.32
C LEU A 12 22.96 28.61 21.87
N VAL A 13 22.42 29.57 21.11
CA VAL A 13 21.04 29.51 20.60
C VAL A 13 20.88 28.37 19.60
N SER A 14 21.82 28.20 18.67
CA SER A 14 21.76 27.12 17.68
C SER A 14 21.87 25.74 18.35
N VAL A 15 22.79 25.55 19.30
CA VAL A 15 22.88 24.30 20.07
C VAL A 15 21.60 24.06 20.88
N GLY A 16 21.06 25.08 21.55
CA GLY A 16 19.80 24.97 22.28
C GLY A 16 18.63 24.57 21.37
N LEU A 17 18.51 25.20 20.20
CA LEU A 17 17.50 24.86 19.20
C LEU A 17 17.67 23.41 18.70
N CYS A 18 18.90 23.00 18.36
CA CYS A 18 19.20 21.63 17.92
C CYS A 18 18.80 20.60 18.98
N VAL A 19 19.11 20.84 20.26
CA VAL A 19 18.74 19.95 21.35
C VAL A 19 17.23 19.86 21.50
N VAL A 20 16.52 20.99 21.50
CA VAL A 20 15.06 21.01 21.61
C VAL A 20 14.41 20.29 20.43
N CYS A 21 14.83 20.58 19.20
CA CYS A 21 14.32 19.92 18.00
C CYS A 21 14.60 18.41 18.00
N ALA A 22 15.81 18.00 18.37
CA ALA A 22 16.18 16.58 18.42
C ALA A 22 15.35 15.82 19.46
N LEU A 23 15.14 16.40 20.64
CA LEU A 23 14.30 15.80 21.68
C LEU A 23 12.85 15.65 21.20
N LEU A 24 12.25 16.72 20.65
CA LEU A 24 10.87 16.68 20.16
C LEU A 24 10.69 15.63 19.04
N VAL A 25 11.57 15.63 18.04
CA VAL A 25 11.49 14.69 16.91
C VAL A 25 11.70 13.25 17.38
N SER A 26 12.70 13.00 18.24
CA SER A 26 12.98 11.65 18.75
C SER A 26 11.84 11.11 19.60
N SER A 27 11.29 11.93 20.50
CA SER A 27 10.15 11.54 21.33
C SER A 27 8.92 11.20 20.49
N ALA A 28 8.59 12.03 19.50
CA ALA A 28 7.49 11.76 18.59
C ALA A 28 7.73 10.50 17.75
N ALA A 29 8.92 10.36 17.16
CA ALA A 29 9.25 9.25 16.27
C ALA A 29 9.23 7.90 16.98
N VAL A 30 9.77 7.80 18.20
CA VAL A 30 9.81 6.54 18.96
C VAL A 30 8.48 6.27 19.65
N GLY A 31 7.87 7.29 20.27
CA GLY A 31 6.62 7.15 21.02
C GLY A 31 5.42 6.77 20.14
N LEU A 32 5.33 7.30 18.92
CA LEU A 32 4.21 7.01 18.01
C LEU A 32 4.47 5.82 17.09
N LYS A 33 5.68 5.26 17.05
CA LYS A 33 6.07 4.23 16.07
C LYS A 33 5.11 3.05 16.03
N ASN A 34 4.74 2.53 17.20
CA ASN A 34 3.86 1.37 17.31
C ASN A 34 2.44 1.70 16.82
N TYR A 35 1.90 2.84 17.23
CA TYR A 35 0.59 3.32 16.75
C TYR A 35 0.56 3.54 15.23
N GLN A 36 1.63 4.10 14.66
CA GLN A 36 1.74 4.27 13.22
C GLN A 36 1.77 2.91 12.50
N PHE A 37 2.46 1.91 13.05
CA PHE A 37 2.50 0.58 12.47
C PHE A 37 1.12 -0.09 12.51
N GLU A 38 0.44 -0.06 13.66
CA GLU A 38 -0.91 -0.62 13.79
C GLU A 38 -1.91 0.06 12.87
N ASN A 39 -1.86 1.39 12.76
CA ASN A 39 -2.72 2.13 11.86
C ASN A 39 -2.45 1.82 10.40
N LYS A 40 -1.18 1.63 9.99
CA LYS A 40 -0.82 1.20 8.63
C LYS A 40 -1.36 -0.20 8.31
N VAL A 41 -1.26 -1.13 9.24
CA VAL A 41 -1.81 -2.49 9.06
C VAL A 41 -3.33 -2.45 8.95
N LEU A 42 -3.98 -1.68 9.82
CA LEU A 42 -5.44 -1.51 9.79
C LEU A 42 -5.90 -0.86 8.48
N ASP A 43 -5.19 0.18 8.04
CA ASP A 43 -5.48 0.89 6.79
C ASP A 43 -5.29 -0.03 5.57
N LEU A 44 -4.24 -0.84 5.55
CA LEU A 44 -4.06 -1.87 4.52
C LEU A 44 -5.27 -2.83 4.49
N LYS A 45 -5.68 -3.38 5.64
CA LYS A 45 -6.85 -4.28 5.72
C LYS A 45 -8.11 -3.59 5.19
N ARG A 46 -8.33 -2.33 5.57
CA ARG A 46 -9.46 -1.51 5.13
C ARG A 46 -9.45 -1.31 3.61
N ASN A 47 -8.29 -1.01 3.02
CA ASN A 47 -8.16 -0.80 1.58
C ASN A 47 -8.32 -2.10 0.78
N VAL A 48 -7.86 -3.25 1.30
CA VAL A 48 -8.15 -4.54 0.67
C VAL A 48 -9.66 -4.84 0.70
N ILE A 49 -10.33 -4.58 1.83
CA ILE A 49 -11.79 -4.72 1.96
C ILE A 49 -12.53 -3.79 0.99
N ALA A 50 -12.06 -2.55 0.84
CA ALA A 50 -12.59 -1.58 -0.11
C ALA A 50 -12.46 -2.08 -1.55
N ALA A 51 -11.26 -2.52 -1.93
CA ALA A 51 -10.98 -3.06 -3.27
C ALA A 51 -11.79 -4.33 -3.56
N ALA A 52 -12.03 -5.17 -2.55
CA ALA A 52 -12.86 -6.37 -2.66
C ALA A 52 -14.36 -6.09 -2.80
N GLY A 53 -14.81 -4.85 -2.54
CA GLY A 53 -16.22 -4.47 -2.54
C GLY A 53 -16.97 -4.99 -1.31
N LEU A 54 -16.27 -5.31 -0.22
CA LEU A 54 -16.86 -5.88 1.00
C LEU A 54 -17.28 -4.83 2.03
N ALA A 55 -17.05 -3.56 1.74
CA ALA A 55 -17.22 -2.47 2.69
C ALA A 55 -18.67 -1.99 2.90
N GLY A 56 -19.63 -2.53 2.15
CA GLY A 56 -21.03 -2.09 2.17
C GLY A 56 -21.25 -0.66 1.64
N GLU A 57 -22.48 -0.16 1.74
CA GLU A 57 -22.88 1.15 1.20
C GLU A 57 -22.20 2.35 1.91
N GLY A 58 -21.81 2.17 3.17
CA GLY A 58 -21.07 3.20 3.93
C GLY A 58 -19.59 3.31 3.57
N GLY A 59 -19.07 2.38 2.77
CA GLY A 59 -17.67 2.32 2.40
C GLY A 59 -16.74 1.94 3.56
N ALA A 60 -15.47 1.73 3.25
CA ALA A 60 -14.54 1.12 4.20
C ALA A 60 -14.20 2.05 5.38
N GLY A 61 -14.40 3.36 5.22
CA GLY A 61 -14.24 4.36 6.29
C GLY A 61 -15.32 4.31 7.37
N ALA A 62 -16.51 3.75 7.08
CA ALA A 62 -17.58 3.60 8.05
C ALA A 62 -17.38 2.40 8.99
N LEU A 63 -16.53 1.45 8.61
CA LEU A 63 -16.23 0.26 9.41
C LEU A 63 -15.36 0.60 10.62
N SER A 64 -15.76 0.10 11.79
CA SER A 64 -14.95 0.19 13.00
C SER A 64 -13.69 -0.66 12.87
N SER A 65 -12.66 -0.36 13.67
CA SER A 65 -11.40 -1.11 13.64
C SER A 65 -11.57 -2.61 13.95
N THR A 66 -12.59 -2.96 14.76
CA THR A 66 -12.93 -4.36 15.07
C THR A 66 -13.60 -5.04 13.88
N ASP A 67 -14.53 -4.37 13.20
CA ASP A 67 -15.24 -4.93 12.04
C ASP A 67 -14.28 -5.17 10.88
N VAL A 68 -13.35 -4.24 10.64
CA VAL A 68 -12.31 -4.39 9.62
C VAL A 68 -11.46 -5.63 9.89
N LYS A 69 -11.03 -5.85 11.14
CA LYS A 69 -10.22 -7.02 11.51
C LYS A 69 -11.02 -8.31 11.32
N GLN A 70 -12.25 -8.36 11.85
CA GLN A 70 -13.10 -9.54 11.77
C GLN A 70 -13.44 -9.90 10.32
N LEU A 71 -13.87 -8.93 9.53
CA LEU A 71 -14.21 -9.14 8.13
C LEU A 71 -13.01 -9.61 7.31
N PHE A 72 -11.84 -9.01 7.54
CA PHE A 72 -10.59 -9.43 6.90
C PHE A 72 -10.25 -10.87 7.27
N ASP A 73 -10.26 -11.21 8.55
CA ASP A 73 -9.87 -12.54 9.01
C ASP A 73 -10.87 -13.63 8.58
N GLN A 74 -12.15 -13.28 8.36
CA GLN A 74 -13.20 -14.19 7.87
C GLN A 74 -13.21 -14.36 6.35
N ARG A 75 -13.03 -13.28 5.59
CA ARG A 75 -13.27 -13.25 4.14
C ARG A 75 -12.00 -13.20 3.30
N ILE A 76 -10.84 -12.89 3.90
CA ILE A 76 -9.60 -12.65 3.16
C ILE A 76 -8.51 -13.62 3.61
N GLU A 77 -7.99 -14.39 2.65
CA GLU A 77 -6.80 -15.19 2.84
C GLU A 77 -5.60 -14.52 2.17
N LYS A 78 -4.58 -14.19 2.96
CA LYS A 78 -3.34 -13.56 2.48
C LYS A 78 -2.33 -14.65 2.07
N ARG A 79 -1.80 -14.58 0.85
CA ARG A 79 -0.81 -15.53 0.30
C ARG A 79 0.38 -14.80 -0.31
N LEU A 80 1.59 -15.32 -0.09
CA LEU A 80 2.80 -14.79 -0.72
C LEU A 80 3.00 -15.50 -2.06
N VAL A 81 3.26 -14.73 -3.11
CA VAL A 81 3.46 -15.23 -4.47
C VAL A 81 4.82 -14.79 -4.98
N ASP A 82 5.56 -15.71 -5.58
CA ASP A 82 6.74 -15.39 -6.37
C ASP A 82 6.30 -14.83 -7.73
N ILE A 83 6.73 -13.61 -8.05
CA ILE A 83 6.22 -12.90 -9.24
C ILE A 83 6.82 -13.48 -10.54
N ALA A 84 7.98 -14.13 -10.48
CA ALA A 84 8.61 -14.69 -11.67
C ALA A 84 7.91 -15.99 -12.12
N THR A 85 7.45 -16.79 -11.17
CA THR A 85 6.82 -18.09 -11.41
C THR A 85 5.30 -18.05 -11.35
N GLY A 86 4.73 -17.16 -10.53
CA GLY A 86 3.30 -17.14 -10.19
C GLY A 86 2.94 -18.11 -9.06
N ASP A 87 3.90 -18.87 -8.53
CA ASP A 87 3.67 -19.89 -7.52
C ASP A 87 3.55 -19.30 -6.11
N TYR A 88 2.81 -20.00 -5.25
CA TYR A 88 2.78 -19.68 -3.83
C TYR A 88 4.09 -20.04 -3.14
N VAL A 89 4.58 -19.13 -2.30
CA VAL A 89 5.72 -19.39 -1.44
C VAL A 89 5.24 -20.18 -0.22
N ALA A 90 5.74 -21.42 -0.06
CA ALA A 90 5.49 -22.22 1.13
C ALA A 90 6.16 -21.59 2.37
N ASP A 91 5.51 -21.71 3.54
CA ASP A 91 6.02 -21.22 4.83
C ASP A 91 6.47 -19.75 4.81
N ALA A 92 5.71 -18.91 4.12
CA ALA A 92 6.01 -17.49 3.95
C ALA A 92 6.15 -16.76 5.31
N ASP A 93 7.30 -16.09 5.48
CA ASP A 93 7.54 -15.20 6.62
C ASP A 93 6.53 -14.04 6.61
N GLN A 94 5.67 -13.99 7.63
CA GLN A 94 4.64 -12.96 7.76
C GLN A 94 5.23 -11.55 7.98
N SER A 95 6.50 -11.45 8.37
CA SER A 95 7.22 -10.19 8.55
C SER A 95 7.79 -9.62 7.25
N TYR A 96 7.75 -10.40 6.15
CA TYR A 96 8.24 -9.97 4.84
C TYR A 96 7.49 -8.74 4.33
N ASP A 97 8.26 -7.73 3.94
CA ASP A 97 7.78 -6.44 3.44
C ASP A 97 8.22 -6.25 1.98
N PRO A 98 7.30 -6.42 1.01
CA PRO A 98 7.55 -6.19 -0.41
C PRO A 98 8.20 -4.84 -0.71
N ARG A 99 7.82 -3.77 0.00
CA ARG A 99 8.33 -2.43 -0.25
C ARG A 99 9.78 -2.25 0.20
N LYS A 100 10.19 -2.98 1.24
CA LYS A 100 11.61 -3.04 1.64
C LYS A 100 12.41 -3.87 0.64
N ALA A 101 11.89 -5.05 0.27
CA ALA A 101 12.53 -5.94 -0.70
C ALA A 101 12.75 -5.26 -2.06
N ALA A 102 11.80 -4.44 -2.52
CA ALA A 102 11.93 -3.66 -3.76
C ALA A 102 13.01 -2.57 -3.72
N LYS A 103 13.49 -2.17 -2.53
CA LYS A 103 14.53 -1.14 -2.34
C LYS A 103 15.88 -1.73 -1.90
N ASP A 104 15.91 -2.99 -1.49
CA ASP A 104 17.10 -3.68 -1.01
C ASP A 104 17.90 -4.24 -2.20
N PRO A 105 19.14 -3.77 -2.47
CA PRO A 105 19.98 -4.30 -3.55
C PRO A 105 20.24 -5.81 -3.47
N GLY A 106 20.14 -6.42 -2.28
CA GLY A 106 20.31 -7.85 -2.09
C GLY A 106 19.07 -8.70 -2.44
N GLN A 107 17.90 -8.07 -2.57
CA GLN A 107 16.62 -8.79 -2.80
C GLN A 107 15.91 -8.37 -4.08
N GLN A 108 16.00 -7.08 -4.44
CA GLN A 108 15.27 -6.52 -5.57
C GLN A 108 15.63 -7.21 -6.89
N LYS A 109 14.67 -7.22 -7.82
CA LYS A 109 14.83 -7.72 -9.18
C LYS A 109 14.57 -6.61 -10.17
N ALA A 110 15.37 -6.54 -11.23
CA ALA A 110 15.14 -5.62 -12.33
C ALA A 110 13.77 -5.92 -12.98
N ILE A 111 13.01 -4.87 -13.29
CA ILE A 111 11.77 -5.01 -14.06
C ILE A 111 12.14 -5.39 -15.49
N GLN A 112 11.68 -6.56 -15.94
CA GLN A 112 11.94 -7.08 -17.28
C GLN A 112 10.74 -6.80 -18.19
N GLY A 113 10.99 -6.51 -19.48
CA GLY A 113 9.96 -6.18 -20.46
C GLY A 113 9.65 -4.69 -20.56
N ASN A 114 8.70 -4.33 -21.42
CA ASN A 114 8.30 -2.94 -21.66
C ASN A 114 7.16 -2.52 -20.73
N PHE A 115 7.46 -2.38 -19.43
CA PHE A 115 6.52 -1.88 -18.43
C PHE A 115 7.00 -0.52 -17.90
N PRO A 116 6.62 0.60 -18.55
CA PRO A 116 7.11 1.92 -18.19
C PRO A 116 6.41 2.46 -16.94
N ILE A 117 6.55 1.75 -15.81
CA ILE A 117 5.98 2.17 -14.52
C ILE A 117 6.84 3.22 -13.79
N GLY A 118 7.89 3.73 -14.45
CA GLY A 118 8.81 4.73 -13.93
C GLY A 118 9.71 4.25 -12.77
N LEU A 119 9.88 2.94 -12.63
CA LEU A 119 10.76 2.29 -11.66
C LEU A 119 11.65 1.28 -12.38
N GLY A 120 12.88 1.09 -11.90
CA GLY A 120 13.85 0.15 -12.50
C GLY A 120 13.85 -1.24 -11.88
N ASN A 121 13.44 -1.36 -10.61
CA ASN A 121 13.43 -2.60 -9.85
C ASN A 121 12.08 -2.80 -9.15
N ARG A 122 11.80 -4.06 -8.80
CA ARG A 122 10.64 -4.51 -8.05
C ARG A 122 11.03 -5.60 -7.05
N GLU A 123 10.13 -5.89 -6.13
CA GLU A 123 10.23 -7.05 -5.25
C GLU A 123 10.19 -8.37 -6.05
N PRO A 124 10.88 -9.43 -5.57
CA PRO A 124 10.77 -10.76 -6.17
C PRO A 124 9.43 -11.44 -5.82
N GLN A 125 8.91 -11.19 -4.61
CA GLN A 125 7.72 -11.82 -4.06
C GLN A 125 6.77 -10.77 -3.53
N THR A 126 5.46 -10.96 -3.67
CA THR A 126 4.43 -10.01 -3.22
C THR A 126 3.23 -10.69 -2.59
N TRP A 127 2.50 -9.96 -1.75
CA TRP A 127 1.33 -10.46 -1.05
C TRP A 127 0.07 -10.27 -1.91
N VAL A 128 -0.66 -11.35 -2.17
CA VAL A 128 -1.98 -11.33 -2.79
C VAL A 128 -3.04 -11.70 -1.77
N TYR A 129 -4.28 -11.25 -2.00
CA TYR A 129 -5.39 -11.45 -1.06
C TYR A 129 -6.54 -12.14 -1.78
N LEU A 130 -6.80 -13.38 -1.39
CA LEU A 130 -7.89 -14.19 -1.91
C LEU A 130 -9.17 -13.86 -1.15
N VAL A 131 -10.18 -13.38 -1.85
CA VAL A 131 -11.48 -13.05 -1.29
C VAL A 131 -12.38 -14.28 -1.39
N LYS A 132 -12.77 -14.82 -0.25
CA LYS A 132 -13.67 -15.98 -0.16
C LYS A 132 -15.12 -15.51 -0.18
N ALA A 133 -15.99 -16.22 -0.86
CA ALA A 133 -17.43 -16.14 -0.71
C ALA A 133 -17.85 -16.75 0.63
N GLU A 134 -19.12 -16.56 1.02
CA GLU A 134 -19.68 -17.23 2.20
C GLU A 134 -19.71 -18.76 2.05
N SER A 135 -19.75 -19.27 0.81
CA SER A 135 -19.61 -20.70 0.50
C SER A 135 -18.20 -21.25 0.76
N GLY A 136 -17.21 -20.38 0.94
CA GLY A 136 -15.79 -20.76 1.05
C GLY A 136 -15.01 -20.73 -0.26
N ASP A 137 -15.70 -20.63 -1.41
CA ASP A 137 -15.05 -20.54 -2.72
C ASP A 137 -14.35 -19.19 -2.92
N ILE A 138 -13.27 -19.16 -3.71
CA ILE A 138 -12.65 -17.89 -4.11
C ILE A 138 -13.59 -17.15 -5.08
N GLU A 139 -14.00 -15.95 -4.68
CA GLU A 139 -14.84 -15.05 -5.47
C GLU A 139 -13.99 -14.10 -6.31
N LYS A 140 -12.93 -13.54 -5.70
CA LYS A 140 -12.06 -12.51 -6.28
C LYS A 140 -10.64 -12.64 -5.75
N VAL A 141 -9.69 -12.07 -6.48
CA VAL A 141 -8.30 -11.92 -6.05
C VAL A 141 -7.94 -10.44 -6.05
N VAL A 142 -7.43 -9.93 -4.94
CA VAL A 142 -6.92 -8.56 -4.81
C VAL A 142 -5.40 -8.58 -4.94
N LEU A 143 -4.89 -7.80 -5.89
CA LEU A 143 -3.48 -7.69 -6.24
C LEU A 143 -2.96 -6.29 -5.87
N PRO A 144 -1.84 -6.18 -5.16
CA PRO A 144 -1.18 -4.90 -4.97
C PRO A 144 -0.59 -4.41 -6.30
N ILE A 145 -0.77 -3.12 -6.58
CA ILE A 145 -0.19 -2.46 -7.75
C ILE A 145 0.49 -1.17 -7.30
N TYR A 146 1.55 -0.79 -8.00
CA TYR A 146 2.17 0.51 -7.79
C TYR A 146 2.91 1.00 -9.03
N GLY A 147 3.12 2.31 -9.11
CA GLY A 147 3.83 2.96 -10.20
C GLY A 147 4.23 4.38 -9.86
N LYS A 148 5.26 4.90 -10.54
CA LYS A 148 5.74 6.26 -10.36
C LYS A 148 4.81 7.25 -11.07
N GLY A 149 4.20 8.15 -10.30
CA GLY A 149 3.50 9.34 -10.79
C GLY A 149 4.45 10.52 -10.99
N LEU A 150 3.90 11.73 -11.00
CA LEU A 150 4.69 12.94 -11.17
C LEU A 150 5.49 13.27 -9.90
N TRP A 151 4.81 13.23 -8.75
CA TRP A 151 5.40 13.64 -7.47
C TRP A 151 5.80 12.44 -6.61
N SER A 152 5.00 11.38 -6.59
CA SER A 152 5.20 10.23 -5.72
C SER A 152 5.07 8.90 -6.46
N THR A 153 5.32 7.80 -5.76
CA THR A 153 4.81 6.49 -6.18
C THR A 153 3.37 6.40 -5.70
N LEU A 154 2.48 5.92 -6.57
CA LEU A 154 1.10 5.60 -6.23
C LEU A 154 1.05 4.12 -5.87
N TYR A 155 0.46 3.79 -4.72
CA TYR A 155 0.17 2.42 -4.33
C TYR A 155 -1.33 2.20 -4.31
N GLY A 156 -1.75 1.06 -4.84
CA GLY A 156 -3.13 0.70 -4.96
C GLY A 156 -3.37 -0.80 -4.89
N PHE A 157 -4.64 -1.16 -4.99
CA PHE A 157 -5.10 -2.52 -5.14
C PHE A 157 -6.03 -2.60 -6.34
N VAL A 158 -5.85 -3.62 -7.16
CA VAL A 158 -6.81 -4.03 -8.19
C VAL A 158 -7.43 -5.35 -7.75
N SER A 159 -8.75 -5.46 -7.83
CA SER A 159 -9.44 -6.72 -7.61
C SER A 159 -9.91 -7.28 -8.95
N VAL A 160 -9.72 -8.58 -9.13
CA VAL A 160 -10.09 -9.32 -10.33
C VAL A 160 -11.06 -10.44 -9.93
N ASN A 161 -12.08 -10.67 -10.74
CA ASN A 161 -13.04 -11.74 -10.53
C ASN A 161 -12.39 -13.13 -10.63
N LYS A 162 -13.15 -14.17 -10.26
CA LYS A 162 -12.76 -15.58 -10.40
C LYS A 162 -12.31 -15.99 -11.82
N ASP A 163 -12.75 -15.25 -12.84
CA ASP A 163 -12.30 -15.44 -14.23
C ASP A 163 -10.85 -15.01 -14.48
N MET A 164 -10.18 -14.42 -13.48
CA MET A 164 -8.81 -13.90 -13.52
C MET A 164 -8.58 -12.89 -14.65
N ARG A 165 -9.64 -12.25 -15.15
CA ARG A 165 -9.60 -11.31 -16.28
C ARG A 165 -10.33 -10.02 -15.99
N THR A 166 -11.53 -10.11 -15.42
CA THR A 166 -12.42 -8.96 -15.25
C THR A 166 -12.10 -8.21 -13.97
N ILE A 167 -11.77 -6.92 -14.09
CA ILE A 167 -11.57 -6.03 -12.96
C ILE A 167 -12.90 -5.80 -12.25
N SER A 168 -12.96 -6.15 -10.97
CA SER A 168 -14.09 -5.87 -10.09
C SER A 168 -13.94 -4.56 -9.32
N GLY A 169 -12.72 -4.07 -9.16
CA GLY A 169 -12.45 -2.88 -8.37
C GLY A 169 -11.01 -2.40 -8.46
N LEU A 170 -10.82 -1.14 -8.13
CA LEU A 170 -9.53 -0.45 -8.09
C LEU A 170 -9.55 0.51 -6.90
N THR A 171 -8.44 0.67 -6.19
CA THR A 171 -8.31 1.75 -5.21
C THR A 171 -6.85 2.16 -5.11
N PHE A 172 -6.61 3.43 -4.81
CA PHE A 172 -5.29 3.94 -4.44
C PHE A 172 -5.35 4.35 -2.97
N TYR A 173 -4.38 3.89 -2.19
CA TYR A 173 -4.36 4.10 -0.73
C TYR A 173 -3.16 4.91 -0.25
N GLU A 174 -2.16 5.12 -1.10
CA GLU A 174 -1.00 5.94 -0.76
C GLU A 174 -0.45 6.64 -1.99
N HIS A 175 -0.42 7.98 -1.94
CA HIS A 175 0.29 8.84 -2.86
C HIS A 175 0.51 10.23 -2.23
N ALA A 176 1.32 11.07 -2.88
CA ALA A 176 1.53 12.48 -2.52
C ALA A 176 1.39 13.39 -3.75
N GLU A 177 0.53 13.00 -4.69
CA GLU A 177 0.15 13.85 -5.83
C GLU A 177 -0.64 15.08 -5.39
N THR A 178 -0.66 16.12 -6.22
CA THR A 178 -1.35 17.38 -5.91
C THR A 178 -2.87 17.18 -5.85
N PRO A 179 -3.55 17.57 -4.75
CA PRO A 179 -5.01 17.51 -4.65
C PRO A 179 -5.69 18.30 -5.78
N GLY A 180 -6.74 17.71 -6.38
CA GLY A 180 -7.47 18.32 -7.50
C GLY A 180 -6.81 18.19 -8.88
N LEU A 181 -5.56 17.71 -8.96
CA LEU A 181 -4.86 17.37 -10.19
C LEU A 181 -4.58 15.86 -10.24
N GLY A 182 -3.40 15.43 -9.78
CA GLY A 182 -3.01 14.02 -9.74
C GLY A 182 -3.74 13.24 -8.64
N GLY A 183 -4.17 13.90 -7.56
CA GLY A 183 -4.98 13.29 -6.49
C GLY A 183 -6.38 12.86 -6.94
N VAL A 184 -6.78 13.11 -8.19
CA VAL A 184 -8.05 12.63 -8.76
C VAL A 184 -8.17 11.10 -8.79
N VAL A 185 -7.05 10.38 -8.63
CA VAL A 185 -6.99 8.92 -8.55
C VAL A 185 -7.81 8.33 -7.37
N GLU A 186 -8.07 9.13 -6.34
CA GLU A 186 -8.93 8.74 -5.20
C GLU A 186 -10.43 8.94 -5.50
N ASN A 187 -10.79 9.55 -6.62
CA ASN A 187 -12.18 9.87 -6.95
C ASN A 187 -12.99 8.57 -7.21
N PRO A 188 -14.06 8.29 -6.43
CA PRO A 188 -14.87 7.08 -6.62
C PRO A 188 -15.46 6.95 -8.03
N SER A 189 -15.83 8.07 -8.66
CA SER A 189 -16.39 8.09 -10.02
C SER A 189 -15.35 7.72 -11.07
N LEU A 190 -14.06 7.97 -10.83
CA LEU A 190 -12.98 7.55 -11.72
C LEU A 190 -12.69 6.06 -11.54
N ILE A 191 -12.59 5.62 -10.28
CA ILE A 191 -12.40 4.22 -9.91
C ILE A 191 -13.50 3.33 -10.49
N ALA A 192 -14.77 3.75 -10.38
CA ALA A 192 -15.92 2.99 -10.87
C ALA A 192 -15.86 2.71 -12.38
N LYS A 193 -15.18 3.56 -13.17
CA LYS A 193 -15.00 3.33 -14.61
C LYS A 193 -14.09 2.15 -14.93
N CYS A 194 -13.30 1.67 -13.96
CA CYS A 194 -12.43 0.52 -14.14
C CYS A 194 -13.18 -0.82 -13.96
N GLY A 195 -14.32 -0.81 -13.26
CA GLY A 195 -15.14 -2.00 -13.08
C GLY A 195 -15.65 -2.55 -14.41
N GLY A 196 -15.57 -3.87 -14.57
CA GLY A 196 -16.02 -4.58 -15.77
C GLY A 196 -15.06 -4.54 -16.95
N LYS A 197 -13.88 -3.90 -16.81
CA LYS A 197 -12.82 -3.96 -17.83
C LYS A 197 -11.99 -5.23 -17.69
N GLU A 198 -11.44 -5.71 -18.80
CA GLU A 198 -10.50 -6.83 -18.80
C GLU A 198 -9.04 -6.34 -18.65
N ILE A 199 -8.23 -7.07 -17.88
CA ILE A 199 -6.80 -6.75 -17.67
C ILE A 199 -5.91 -7.07 -18.89
N CYS A 200 -6.39 -7.89 -19.83
CA CYS A 200 -5.64 -8.35 -20.99
C CYS A 200 -6.58 -8.57 -22.18
N ALA A 201 -6.12 -8.23 -23.39
CA ALA A 201 -6.89 -8.45 -24.62
C ALA A 201 -6.86 -9.92 -25.10
N SER A 202 -5.86 -10.69 -24.69
CA SER A 202 -5.73 -12.13 -24.98
C SER A 202 -4.87 -12.78 -23.90
N CYS A 203 -5.47 -13.15 -22.77
CA CYS A 203 -4.80 -14.04 -21.82
C CYS A 203 -4.94 -15.49 -22.30
N ALA A 204 -3.93 -16.33 -22.06
CA ALA A 204 -4.12 -17.78 -22.07
C ALA A 204 -5.20 -18.15 -21.03
N ASP A 205 -5.91 -19.25 -21.25
CA ASP A 205 -6.83 -19.77 -20.22
C ASP A 205 -6.03 -20.19 -18.98
N PRO A 206 -6.55 -19.90 -17.76
CA PRO A 206 -5.85 -20.17 -16.51
C PRO A 206 -5.61 -21.67 -16.25
#